data_AF-A0A950GTF0-F1
#
_entry.id   AF-A0A950GTF0-F1
#
_cell.length_a   1.000
_cell.length_b   1.000
_cell.length_c   1.000
_cell.angle_alpha   90.00
_cell.angle_beta   90.00
_cell.angle_gamma   90.00
#
_symmetry.space_group_name_H-M   'P 1'
#
loop_
_entity.id
_entity.type
_entity.pdbx_description
1 polymer ?
#
loop_
_entity_poly.entity_id
_entity_poly.type
_entity_poly.pdbx_seq_one_letter_code
_entity_poly.pdbx_strand_id
1 'polypeptide(L)'
;VGSTDFIIKAVEAAPAGGTLAIGTEIHLVQRLAAEHPDKTIFSLDPLVCPCSTMFRIDAAHLCWVLEHLVDGEVVNRITVDADTAKWARVALQRMLDIT
;
A
#
# COMPACT_ATOMS: atom_id res chain seq x y z
N VAL A 1 3.59 -6.98 -16.18
CA VAL A 1 4.01 -7.16 -14.76
C VAL A 1 4.55 -5.82 -14.29
N GLY A 2 4.15 -5.35 -13.11
CA GLY A 2 4.56 -4.03 -12.63
C GLY A 2 4.19 -3.83 -11.17
N SER A 3 4.50 -2.66 -10.63
CA SER A 3 4.12 -2.24 -9.28
C SER A 3 2.60 -2.12 -9.12
N THR A 4 2.14 -1.90 -7.90
CA THR A 4 0.73 -1.59 -7.62
C THR A 4 0.23 -0.38 -8.41
N ASP A 5 1.06 0.66 -8.57
CA ASP A 5 0.76 1.83 -9.41
C ASP A 5 0.57 1.46 -10.88
N PHE A 6 1.44 0.61 -11.42
CA PHE A 6 1.28 0.11 -12.80
C PHE A 6 -0.01 -0.70 -12.96
N ILE A 7 -0.35 -1.53 -11.96
CA ILE A 7 -1.59 -2.31 -11.96
C ILE A 7 -2.81 -1.37 -11.97
N ILE A 8 -2.82 -0.33 -11.14
CA ILE A 8 -3.91 0.66 -11.10
C ILE A 8 -4.13 1.28 -12.49
N LYS A 9 -3.05 1.78 -13.11
CA LYS A 9 -3.12 2.37 -14.47
C LYS A 9 -3.61 1.37 -15.52
N ALA A 10 -3.21 0.10 -15.41
CA ALA A 10 -3.65 -0.94 -16.33
C ALA A 10 -5.15 -1.26 -16.16
N VAL A 11 -5.68 -1.22 -14.93
CA VAL A 11 -7.12 -1.39 -14.67
C VAL A 11 -7.92 -0.20 -15.19
N GLU A 12 -7.44 1.03 -14.96
CA GLU A 12 -8.08 2.25 -15.45
C GLU A 12 -8.17 2.28 -16.99
N ALA A 13 -7.11 1.83 -17.68
CA ALA A 13 -7.06 1.76 -19.14
C ALA A 13 -7.82 0.57 -19.75
N ALA A 14 -8.26 -0.40 -18.94
CA ALA A 14 -8.95 -1.57 -19.44
C ALA A 14 -10.37 -1.21 -19.95
N PRO A 15 -10.87 -1.88 -21.01
CA PRO A 15 -12.21 -1.64 -21.50
C PRO A 15 -13.28 -2.06 -20.49
N ALA A 16 -14.43 -1.38 -20.54
CA ALA A 16 -15.62 -1.78 -19.78
C ALA A 16 -16.05 -3.22 -20.14
N GLY A 17 -16.54 -3.96 -19.16
CA GLY A 17 -16.85 -5.39 -19.27
C GLY A 17 -15.62 -6.31 -19.27
N GLY A 18 -14.41 -5.77 -19.15
CA GLY A 18 -13.18 -6.55 -19.07
C GLY A 18 -13.07 -7.37 -17.79
N THR A 19 -12.38 -8.51 -17.88
CA THR A 19 -12.09 -9.39 -16.74
C THR A 19 -10.60 -9.36 -16.42
N LEU A 20 -10.24 -8.98 -15.20
CA LEU A 20 -8.86 -8.85 -14.74
C LEU A 20 -8.63 -9.67 -13.47
N ALA A 21 -7.67 -10.59 -13.55
CA ALA A 21 -7.17 -11.34 -12.40
C ALA A 21 -5.86 -10.71 -11.93
N ILE A 22 -5.78 -10.30 -10.67
CA ILE A 22 -4.66 -9.52 -10.12
C ILE A 22 -3.94 -10.32 -9.02
N GLY A 23 -2.62 -10.47 -9.16
CA GLY A 23 -1.75 -11.19 -8.22
C GLY A 23 -0.97 -10.25 -7.31
N THR A 24 -1.67 -9.57 -6.40
CA THR A 24 -1.06 -8.66 -5.42
C THR A 24 -1.85 -8.71 -4.11
N GLU A 25 -1.57 -7.82 -3.18
CA GLU A 25 -2.26 -7.74 -1.89
C GLU A 25 -3.78 -7.53 -2.08
N ILE A 26 -4.59 -8.26 -1.30
CA ILE A 26 -6.04 -8.40 -1.52
C ILE A 26 -6.80 -7.07 -1.39
N HIS A 27 -6.39 -6.16 -0.52
CA HIS A 27 -7.10 -4.90 -0.33
C HIS A 27 -7.00 -4.02 -1.56
N LEU A 28 -5.88 -4.06 -2.29
CA LEU A 28 -5.79 -3.35 -3.56
C LEU A 28 -6.79 -3.93 -4.59
N VAL A 29 -6.87 -5.26 -4.68
CA VAL A 29 -7.79 -5.94 -5.60
C VAL A 29 -9.24 -5.60 -5.28
N GLN A 30 -9.62 -5.67 -4.00
CA GLN A 30 -10.97 -5.32 -3.54
C GLN A 30 -11.30 -3.85 -3.76
N ARG A 31 -10.35 -2.94 -3.51
CA ARG A 31 -10.52 -1.51 -3.78
C ARG A 31 -10.79 -1.28 -5.27
N LEU A 32 -9.97 -1.85 -6.15
CA LEU A 32 -10.13 -1.71 -7.59
C LEU A 32 -11.46 -2.30 -8.08
N ALA A 33 -11.90 -3.44 -7.53
CA ALA A 33 -13.19 -4.02 -7.85
C ALA A 33 -14.37 -3.10 -7.43
N ALA A 34 -14.24 -2.40 -6.31
CA ALA A 34 -15.25 -1.44 -5.84
C ALA A 34 -15.26 -0.13 -6.64
N GLU A 35 -14.08 0.36 -7.05
CA GLU A 35 -13.92 1.61 -7.81
C GLU A 35 -14.27 1.44 -9.32
N HIS A 36 -14.19 0.21 -9.85
CA HIS A 36 -14.49 -0.10 -11.25
C HIS A 36 -15.60 -1.17 -11.39
N PRO A 37 -16.85 -0.86 -10.99
CA PRO A 37 -17.96 -1.82 -11.05
C PRO A 37 -18.34 -2.23 -12.49
N ASP A 38 -17.85 -1.51 -13.49
CA ASP A 38 -18.01 -1.84 -14.91
C ASP A 38 -17.11 -3.01 -15.38
N LYS A 39 -16.19 -3.49 -14.52
CA LYS A 39 -15.22 -4.54 -14.81
C LYS A 39 -15.33 -5.67 -13.80
N THR A 40 -14.90 -6.87 -14.20
CA THR A 40 -14.79 -8.02 -13.29
C THR A 40 -13.35 -8.13 -12.80
N ILE A 41 -13.11 -7.78 -11.54
CA ILE A 41 -11.76 -7.77 -10.94
C ILE A 41 -11.72 -8.74 -9.77
N PHE A 42 -10.74 -9.65 -9.76
CA PHE A 42 -10.59 -10.65 -8.70
C PHE A 42 -9.13 -11.03 -8.44
N SER A 43 -8.87 -11.65 -7.28
CA SER A 43 -7.54 -12.08 -6.88
C SER A 43 -7.12 -13.34 -7.64
N LEU A 44 -5.87 -13.38 -8.11
CA LEU A 44 -5.28 -14.60 -8.69
C LEU A 44 -5.04 -15.69 -7.64
N ASP A 45 -4.86 -15.31 -6.36
CA ASP A 45 -4.75 -16.26 -5.26
C ASP A 45 -6.15 -16.62 -4.73
N PRO A 46 -6.60 -17.89 -4.88
CA PRO A 46 -7.90 -18.34 -4.40
C PRO A 46 -7.97 -18.50 -2.88
N LEU A 47 -6.83 -18.60 -2.20
CA LEU A 47 -6.77 -18.76 -0.74
C LEU A 47 -6.78 -17.41 -0.03
N VAL A 48 -6.49 -16.32 -0.74
CA VAL A 48 -6.36 -14.96 -0.21
C VAL A 48 -5.40 -14.95 0.99
N CYS A 49 -4.10 -14.79 0.73
CA CYS A 49 -3.12 -14.60 1.80
C CYS A 49 -2.94 -13.11 2.13
N PRO A 50 -3.61 -12.57 3.17
CA PRO A 50 -3.42 -11.18 3.56
C PRO A 50 -2.00 -10.92 4.07
N CYS A 51 -1.50 -9.70 3.84
CA CYS A 51 -0.26 -9.26 4.45
C CYS A 51 -0.48 -9.03 5.96
N SER A 52 -0.11 -10.02 6.78
CA SER A 52 -0.38 -10.02 8.23
C SER A 52 0.17 -8.81 8.98
N THR A 53 1.24 -8.18 8.49
CA THR A 53 1.79 -6.94 9.04
C THR A 53 0.97 -5.71 8.65
N MET A 54 0.41 -5.64 7.44
CA MET A 54 -0.49 -4.54 7.05
C MET A 54 -1.77 -4.56 7.87
N PHE A 55 -2.27 -5.75 8.22
CA PHE A 55 -3.44 -5.93 9.09
C PHE A 55 -3.26 -5.46 10.54
N ARG A 56 -2.05 -5.07 10.95
CA ARG A 56 -1.82 -4.49 12.29
C ARG A 56 -2.20 -3.01 12.36
N ILE A 57 -2.54 -2.39 11.24
CA ILE A 57 -3.00 -1.00 11.19
C ILE A 57 -4.52 -1.01 11.17
N ASP A 58 -5.14 -0.55 12.25
CA ASP A 58 -6.59 -0.47 12.38
C ASP A 58 -7.05 0.88 12.95
N ALA A 59 -8.37 1.09 12.92
CA ALA A 59 -8.97 2.36 13.33
C ALA A 59 -8.77 2.67 14.83
N ALA A 60 -8.72 1.66 15.69
CA ALA A 60 -8.56 1.87 17.13
C ALA A 60 -7.14 2.37 17.46
N HIS A 61 -6.12 1.74 16.88
CA HIS A 61 -4.74 2.18 17.04
C HIS A 61 -4.49 3.54 16.38
N LEU A 62 -5.11 3.82 15.23
CA LEU A 62 -5.03 5.15 14.62
C LEU A 62 -5.67 6.22 15.51
N CYS A 63 -6.87 5.97 16.04
CA CYS A 63 -7.54 6.88 16.98
C CYS A 63 -6.64 7.16 18.19
N TRP A 64 -6.08 6.11 18.79
CA TRP A 64 -5.19 6.22 19.93
C TRP A 64 -3.96 7.09 19.64
N VAL A 65 -3.31 6.91 18.48
CA VAL A 65 -2.18 7.77 18.07
C VAL A 65 -2.63 9.23 17.92
N LEU A 66 -3.79 9.47 17.31
CA LEU A 66 -4.30 10.83 17.09
C LEU A 66 -4.68 11.54 18.39
N GLU A 67 -5.27 10.83 19.35
CA GLU A 67 -5.59 11.37 20.68
C GLU A 67 -4.33 11.81 21.42
N HIS A 68 -3.27 10.99 21.43
CA HIS A 68 -2.00 11.38 22.05
C HIS A 68 -1.40 12.62 21.40
N LEU A 69 -1.47 12.73 20.06
CA LEU A 69 -0.99 13.91 19.35
C LEU A 69 -1.77 15.18 19.72
N VAL A 70 -3.08 15.08 19.96
CA VAL A 70 -3.90 16.20 20.45
C VAL A 70 -3.48 16.62 21.86
N ASP A 71 -3.14 15.64 22.70
CA ASP A 71 -2.66 15.87 24.06
C ASP A 71 -1.17 16.34 24.11
N GLY A 72 -0.53 16.48 22.94
CA GLY A 72 0.87 16.91 22.82
C GLY A 72 1.90 15.79 23.06
N GLU A 73 1.45 14.55 23.16
CA GLU A 73 2.29 13.37 23.36
C GLU A 73 2.58 12.65 22.02
N VAL A 74 3.86 12.39 21.74
CA VAL A 74 4.26 11.66 20.53
C VAL A 74 4.57 10.21 20.87
N VAL A 75 3.63 9.33 20.55
CA VAL A 75 3.77 7.87 20.71
C VAL A 75 4.38 7.22 19.47
N ASN A 76 5.12 6.12 19.67
CA ASN A 76 5.71 5.30 18.59
C ASN A 76 6.51 6.09 17.55
N ARG A 77 7.21 7.16 17.99
CA ARG A 77 8.05 7.98 17.11
C ARG A 77 9.13 7.09 16.47
N ILE A 78 9.05 6.95 15.15
CA ILE A 78 10.09 6.25 14.38
C ILE A 78 11.38 7.07 14.49
N THR A 79 12.43 6.44 14.99
CA THR A 79 13.78 7.00 15.06
C THR A 79 14.76 6.02 14.44
N VAL A 80 15.80 6.56 13.81
CA VAL A 80 16.87 5.81 13.16
C VAL A 80 18.17 6.49 13.56
N ASP A 81 19.19 5.71 13.90
CA ASP A 81 20.49 6.26 14.27
C ASP A 81 21.13 7.04 13.10
N ALA A 82 22.03 7.96 13.44
CA ALA A 82 22.57 8.92 12.48
C ALA A 82 23.34 8.27 11.33
N ASP A 83 24.06 7.17 11.59
CA ASP A 83 24.88 6.51 10.57
C ASP A 83 24.00 5.72 9.61
N THR A 84 23.06 4.92 10.13
CA THR A 84 22.06 4.21 9.30
C THR A 84 21.26 5.18 8.45
N ALA A 85 20.77 6.28 9.05
CA ALA A 85 19.98 7.28 8.33
C ALA A 85 20.80 8.02 7.25
N LYS A 86 22.11 8.21 7.45
CA LYS A 86 22.98 8.81 6.44
C LYS A 86 23.12 7.90 5.23
N TRP A 87 23.49 6.64 5.44
CA TRP A 87 23.75 5.72 4.33
C TRP A 87 22.48 5.26 3.61
N ALA A 88 21.37 5.08 4.34
CA ALA A 88 20.07 4.80 3.74
C ALA A 88 19.62 5.93 2.80
N ARG A 89 19.82 7.20 3.18
CA ARG A 89 19.51 8.35 2.32
C ARG A 89 20.36 8.40 1.06
N VAL A 90 21.65 8.07 1.15
CA VAL A 90 22.53 8.02 -0.04
C VAL A 90 22.05 6.94 -1.02
N ALA A 91 21.70 5.75 -0.52
CA ALA A 91 21.16 4.68 -1.36
C ALA A 91 19.83 5.08 -2.01
N LEU A 92 18.91 5.69 -1.23
CA LEU A 92 17.64 6.18 -1.73
C LEU A 92 17.82 7.28 -2.80
N GLN A 93 18.70 8.25 -2.57
CA GLN A 93 18.96 9.33 -3.52
C GLN A 93 19.49 8.78 -4.85
N ARG A 94 20.44 7.83 -4.80
CA ARG A 94 20.98 7.19 -6.01
C ARG A 94 19.91 6.44 -6.80
N MET A 95 18.95 5.80 -6.12
CA MET A 95 17.82 5.14 -6.78
C MET A 95 16.93 6.18 -7.48
N LEU A 96 16.64 7.30 -6.82
CA LEU A 96 15.81 8.37 -7.38
C LEU A 96 16.48 9.10 -8.56
N ASP A 97 17.80 9.29 -8.52
CA ASP A 97 18.55 9.99 -9.58
C ASP A 97 18.58 9.23 -10.91
N ILE A 98 18.29 7.92 -10.89
CA ILE A 98 18.32 7.03 -12.07
C ILE A 98 16.94 6.51 -12.49
N THR A 99 15.87 6.92 -11.79
CA THR A 99 14.48 6.55 -12.11
C THR A 99 13.84 7.64 -12.97
#